data_AF-A0AA49JC09-F1
#
_entry.id   AF-A0AA49JC09-F1
#
_cell.length_a   1.000
_cell.length_b   1.000
_cell.length_c   1.000
_cell.angle_alpha   90.00
_cell.angle_beta   90.00
_cell.angle_gamma   90.00
#
_symmetry.space_group_name_H-M   'P 1'
#
loop_
_entity.id
_entity.type
_entity.pdbx_description
1 polymer ?
#
loop_
_entity_poly.entity_id
_entity_poly.type
_entity_poly.pdbx_seq_one_letter_code
_entity_poly.pdbx_strand_id
1 'polypeptide(L)'
;MGDFNLEPETEPIQKIIDSELKDAFEAELNLGPVGTYNAFKIGENYERRIDYVFYQGFEIKSYKNFSLRIQDTFLSDHFPVVVEFE
;
A
#
# COMPACT_ATOMS: atom_id res chain seq x y z
N MET A 1 -3.71 7.25 7.05
CA MET A 1 -2.61 6.53 6.36
C MET A 1 -1.64 5.99 7.41
N GLY A 2 -1.02 4.84 7.16
CA GLY A 2 0.03 4.30 8.03
C GLY A 2 0.25 2.80 7.84
N ASP A 3 1.16 2.25 8.64
CA ASP A 3 1.36 0.81 8.84
C ASP A 3 0.33 0.29 9.87
N PHE A 4 -0.53 -0.62 9.43
CA PHE A 4 -1.59 -1.22 10.25
C PHE A 4 -1.20 -2.60 10.77
N ASN A 5 -0.08 -3.18 10.31
CA ASN A 5 0.39 -4.53 10.64
C ASN A 5 -0.63 -5.67 10.39
N LEU A 6 -1.64 -5.42 9.55
CA LEU A 6 -2.75 -6.32 9.28
C LEU A 6 -2.94 -6.46 7.77
N GLU A 7 -3.24 -7.67 7.31
CA GLU A 7 -3.50 -7.94 5.89
C GLU A 7 -4.96 -7.61 5.51
N PRO A 8 -5.26 -7.39 4.21
CA PRO A 8 -6.55 -6.87 3.77
C PRO A 8 -7.75 -7.69 4.25
N GLU A 9 -7.63 -9.01 4.31
CA GLU A 9 -8.66 -9.96 4.70
C GLU A 9 -8.99 -9.96 6.21
N THR A 10 -8.22 -9.26 7.02
CA THR A 10 -8.44 -9.21 8.47
C THR A 10 -9.69 -8.42 8.84
N GLU A 11 -10.40 -8.86 9.88
CA GLU A 11 -11.65 -8.23 10.34
C GLU A 11 -11.51 -6.71 10.59
N PRO A 12 -10.43 -6.20 11.24
CA PRO A 12 -10.30 -4.75 11.45
C PRO A 12 -10.17 -3.95 10.16
N ILE A 13 -9.48 -4.48 9.14
CA ILE A 13 -9.34 -3.81 7.85
C ILE A 13 -10.67 -3.84 7.08
N GLN A 14 -11.35 -4.99 7.07
CA GLN A 14 -12.68 -5.12 6.46
C GLN A 14 -13.68 -4.13 7.08
N LYS A 15 -13.67 -3.93 8.41
CA LYS A 15 -14.52 -2.92 9.07
C LYS A 15 -14.25 -1.48 8.62
N ILE A 16 -13.02 -1.15 8.24
CA ILE A 16 -12.69 0.17 7.70
C ILE A 16 -13.22 0.31 6.27
N ILE A 17 -13.08 -0.74 5.46
CA ILE A 17 -13.57 -0.78 4.08
C ILE A 17 -15.11 -0.73 4.02
N ASP A 18 -15.79 -1.36 4.97
CA ASP A 18 -17.26 -1.33 5.12
C ASP A 18 -17.79 0.03 5.65
N SER A 19 -16.90 0.96 6.01
CA SER A 19 -17.25 2.32 6.43
C SER A 19 -17.42 3.26 5.23
N GLU A 20 -17.48 4.58 5.46
CA GLU A 20 -17.50 5.57 4.38
C GLU A 20 -16.12 5.83 3.75
N LEU A 21 -15.07 5.19 4.27
CA LEU A 21 -13.70 5.31 3.77
C LEU A 21 -13.46 4.33 2.61
N LYS A 22 -12.76 4.81 1.58
CA LYS A 22 -12.28 4.02 0.45
C LYS A 22 -10.82 3.66 0.64
N ASP A 23 -10.42 2.47 0.18
CA ASP A 23 -9.02 2.06 0.11
C ASP A 23 -8.38 2.60 -1.17
N ALA A 24 -7.32 3.40 -1.06
CA ALA A 24 -6.61 3.95 -2.21
C ALA A 24 -5.99 2.88 -3.12
N PHE A 25 -5.80 1.66 -2.63
CA PHE A 25 -5.32 0.54 -3.44
C PHE A 25 -6.26 0.21 -4.61
N GLU A 26 -7.55 0.55 -4.51
CA GLU A 26 -8.55 0.34 -5.57
C GLU A 26 -8.48 1.39 -6.71
N ALA A 27 -7.44 2.24 -6.73
CA ALA A 27 -7.22 3.17 -7.83
C ALA A 27 -7.07 2.43 -9.17
N GLU A 28 -7.67 2.95 -10.25
CA GLU A 28 -7.54 2.37 -11.59
C GLU A 28 -6.07 2.32 -12.05
N LEU A 29 -5.32 3.40 -11.81
CA LEU A 29 -3.88 3.42 -11.99
C LEU A 29 -3.18 2.99 -10.69
N ASN A 30 -2.96 1.68 -10.56
CA ASN A 30 -2.19 1.08 -9.47
C ASN A 30 -0.88 0.48 -10.02
N LEU A 31 0.26 0.99 -9.54
CA LEU A 31 1.60 0.59 -10.00
C LEU A 31 2.48 0.09 -8.87
N GLY A 32 3.29 -0.94 -9.17
CA GLY A 32 4.24 -1.54 -8.24
C GLY A 32 3.76 -2.87 -7.66
N PRO A 33 4.46 -3.42 -6.66
CA PRO A 33 4.04 -4.65 -6.01
C PRO A 33 2.77 -4.46 -5.18
N VAL A 34 1.99 -5.54 -5.00
CA VAL A 34 0.82 -5.56 -4.13
C VAL A 34 1.23 -5.36 -2.67
N GLY A 35 2.26 -6.10 -2.23
CA GLY A 35 2.78 -6.02 -0.88
C GLY A 35 3.60 -4.76 -0.65
N THR A 36 3.44 -4.19 0.54
CA THR A 36 4.17 -3.02 1.01
C THR A 36 5.34 -3.43 1.91
N TYR A 37 5.29 -4.61 2.52
CA TYR A 37 6.38 -5.14 3.33
C TYR A 37 7.36 -5.98 2.50
N ASN A 38 8.66 -5.69 2.63
CA ASN A 38 9.74 -6.35 1.89
C ASN A 38 10.81 -6.99 2.78
N ALA A 39 10.86 -6.68 4.08
CA ALA A 39 11.83 -7.26 5.04
C ALA A 39 13.32 -7.15 4.61
N PHE A 40 13.66 -6.16 3.77
CA PHE A 40 14.95 -6.03 3.08
C PHE A 40 15.33 -7.23 2.18
N LYS A 41 14.39 -8.11 1.81
CA LYS A 41 14.65 -9.29 0.98
C LYS A 41 14.58 -8.96 -0.51
N ILE A 42 15.68 -9.19 -1.22
CA ILE A 42 15.77 -8.91 -2.66
C ILE A 42 15.36 -10.11 -3.49
N GLY A 43 14.45 -9.88 -4.44
CA GLY A 43 14.12 -10.86 -5.49
C GLY A 43 12.95 -11.77 -5.14
N GLU A 44 12.26 -11.47 -4.04
CA GLU A 44 11.05 -12.16 -3.60
C GLU A 44 9.80 -11.57 -4.28
N ASN A 45 8.71 -12.32 -4.23
CA ASN A 45 7.36 -11.79 -4.48
C ASN A 45 6.88 -11.07 -3.22
N TYR A 46 6.58 -9.77 -3.35
CA TYR A 46 6.07 -8.95 -2.24
C TYR A 46 4.55 -8.92 -2.30
N GLU A 47 3.89 -9.71 -1.46
CA GLU A 47 2.42 -9.86 -1.43
C GLU A 47 1.79 -9.29 -0.14
N ARG A 48 2.58 -9.20 0.95
CA ARG A 48 2.11 -8.73 2.26
C ARG A 48 1.86 -7.22 2.25
N ARG A 49 0.59 -6.82 2.10
CA ARG A 49 0.13 -5.42 2.14
C ARG A 49 -0.34 -5.07 3.54
N ILE A 50 0.42 -4.24 4.24
CA ILE A 50 0.12 -3.81 5.62
C ILE A 50 0.14 -2.28 5.80
N ASP A 51 0.53 -1.54 4.77
CA ASP A 51 0.50 -0.08 4.75
C ASP A 51 -0.69 0.39 3.91
N TYR A 52 -1.50 1.29 4.47
CA TYR A 52 -2.77 1.71 3.87
C TYR A 52 -2.90 3.21 3.80
N VAL A 53 -3.57 3.67 2.74
CA VAL A 53 -4.10 5.04 2.61
C VAL A 53 -5.61 4.92 2.40
N PHE A 54 -6.37 5.12 3.47
CA PHE A 54 -7.82 5.26 3.39
C PHE A 54 -8.21 6.72 3.19
N TYR A 55 -9.25 6.98 2.39
CA TYR A 55 -9.67 8.33 2.02
C TYR A 55 -11.19 8.45 1.84
N GLN A 56 -11.72 9.67 1.88
CA GLN A 56 -13.13 9.98 1.61
C GLN A 56 -13.24 11.37 0.99
N GLY A 57 -14.18 11.56 0.06
CA GLY A 57 -14.51 12.89 -0.48
C GLY A 57 -13.56 13.44 -1.55
N PHE A 58 -12.59 12.65 -2.02
CA PHE A 58 -11.66 13.00 -3.10
C PHE A 58 -11.79 12.02 -4.26
N GLU A 59 -11.43 12.47 -5.46
CA GLU A 59 -11.25 11.60 -6.63
C GLU A 59 -9.80 11.13 -6.69
N ILE A 60 -9.60 9.82 -6.77
CA ILE A 60 -8.27 9.23 -6.76
C ILE A 60 -7.73 9.16 -8.20
N LYS A 61 -6.52 9.67 -8.39
CA LYS A 61 -5.83 9.66 -9.68
C LYS A 61 -4.87 8.48 -9.82
N SER A 62 -4.09 8.17 -8.78
CA SER A 62 -3.21 7.01 -8.81
C SER A 62 -2.78 6.51 -7.43
N TYR A 63 -2.46 5.21 -7.38
CA TYR A 63 -1.77 4.54 -6.28
C TYR A 63 -0.44 3.99 -6.79
N LYS A 64 0.64 4.23 -6.07
CA LYS A 64 1.98 3.76 -6.45
C LYS A 64 2.72 3.21 -5.23
N ASN A 65 3.26 2.02 -5.41
CA ASN A 65 4.15 1.39 -4.44
C ASN A 65 5.58 1.40 -4.99
N PHE A 66 6.45 2.24 -4.43
CA PHE A 66 7.79 2.44 -4.98
C PHE A 66 8.80 1.43 -4.43
N SER A 67 9.06 0.36 -5.18
CA SER A 67 10.07 -0.66 -4.85
C SER A 67 11.50 -0.26 -5.24
N LEU A 68 11.86 1.03 -5.06
CA LEU A 68 13.18 1.54 -5.44
C LEU A 68 14.28 0.90 -4.60
N ARG A 69 15.36 0.48 -5.28
CA ARG A 69 16.59 0.00 -4.65
C ARG A 69 17.66 1.08 -4.66
N ILE A 70 18.43 1.13 -3.59
CA ILE A 70 19.69 1.88 -3.53
C ILE A 70 20.80 0.86 -3.31
N GLN A 71 21.71 0.76 -4.28
CA GLN A 71 22.75 -0.27 -4.31
C GLN A 71 22.10 -1.67 -4.17
N ASP A 72 22.50 -2.42 -3.15
CA ASP A 72 22.10 -3.80 -2.92
C ASP A 72 21.03 -3.92 -1.83
N THR A 73 20.23 -2.87 -1.59
CA THR A 73 19.13 -2.92 -0.61
C THR A 73 17.97 -1.98 -0.94
N PHE A 74 16.89 -2.10 -0.18
CA PHE A 74 15.76 -1.18 -0.15
C PHE A 74 15.99 -0.05 0.87
N LEU A 75 15.31 1.08 0.65
CA LEU A 75 15.36 2.24 1.54
C LEU A 75 14.80 1.98 2.94
N SER A 76 13.86 1.03 3.05
CA SER A 76 13.19 0.60 4.26
C SER A 76 12.70 -0.84 4.06
N ASP A 77 12.40 -1.57 5.13
CA ASP A 77 11.73 -2.86 5.07
C ASP A 77 10.26 -2.74 4.64
N HIS A 78 9.77 -1.51 4.46
CA HIS A 78 8.52 -1.19 3.79
C HIS A 78 8.79 -0.36 2.53
N PHE A 79 8.03 -0.64 1.47
CA PHE A 79 7.94 0.22 0.30
C PHE A 79 6.98 1.39 0.59
N PRO A 80 7.32 2.62 0.19
CA PRO A 80 6.42 3.75 0.39
C PRO A 80 5.21 3.66 -0.55
N VAL A 81 4.04 3.83 0.06
CA VAL A 81 2.77 4.01 -0.63
C VAL A 81 2.55 5.49 -0.92
N VAL A 82 2.40 5.83 -2.19
CA VAL A 82 2.16 7.20 -2.67
C VAL A 82 0.85 7.24 -3.42
N VAL A 83 -0.04 8.12 -3.00
CA VAL A 83 -1.37 8.30 -3.58
C VAL A 83 -1.49 9.73 -4.10
N GLU A 84 -2.02 9.86 -5.31
CA GLU A 84 -2.32 11.14 -5.94
C GLU A 84 -3.84 11.27 -6.09
N PHE A 85 -4.38 12.40 -5.67
CA PHE A 85 -5.79 12.78 -5.86
C PHE A 85 -5.86 13.88 -6.92
N GLU A 86 -7.05 14.09 -7.51
CA GLU A 86 -7.32 15.26 -8.37
C GLU A 86 -7.30 16.59 -7.60
#